data_AF-A0A930DIQ6-F1
#
_entry.id   AF-A0A930DIQ6-F1
#
_cell.length_a   1.000
_cell.length_b   1.000
_cell.length_c   1.000
_cell.angle_alpha   90.00
_cell.angle_beta   90.00
_cell.angle_gamma   90.00
#
_symmetry.space_group_name_H-M   'P 1'
#
loop_
_entity.id
_entity.type
_entity.pdbx_description
1 polymer ?
#
loop_
_entity_poly.entity_id
_entity_poly.type
_entity_poly.pdbx_seq_one_letter_code
_entity_poly.pdbx_strand_id
1 'polypeptide(L)'
;MKKTNFTKSNTKTIDYSEANLKSTRKKMDALEKKKIIASLTLMDDLFMQVVLEEQACTEYILQTILGKSSLKLKEQRLQKRLPNLHGRALVLDCLCTDEKGLLYNIEVQNSSAGAIPKRARYHAALMD
;
A
#
# COMPACT_ATOMS: atom_id res chain seq x y z
N MET A 1 62.61 -18.96 -39.87
CA MET A 1 61.19 -18.52 -39.76
C MET A 1 60.66 -18.91 -38.39
N LYS A 2 60.32 -17.95 -37.52
CA LYS A 2 59.56 -18.19 -36.28
C LYS A 2 58.45 -17.15 -36.24
N LYS A 3 57.19 -17.56 -36.47
CA LYS A 3 56.02 -16.70 -36.25
C LYS A 3 55.55 -16.94 -34.82
N THR A 4 55.69 -15.94 -33.97
CA THR A 4 55.18 -15.95 -32.59
C THR A 4 53.74 -15.45 -32.58
N ASN A 5 52.84 -16.27 -32.02
CA ASN A 5 51.42 -16.01 -31.85
C ASN A 5 51.18 -14.99 -30.71
N PHE A 6 50.52 -13.87 -30.98
CA PHE A 6 50.00 -12.98 -29.94
C PHE A 6 48.55 -13.34 -29.60
N THR A 7 48.29 -13.32 -28.30
CA THR A 7 47.18 -13.90 -27.53
C THR A 7 45.81 -13.32 -27.82
N LYS A 8 44.84 -14.20 -28.09
CA LYS A 8 43.39 -13.92 -28.21
C LYS A 8 42.62 -14.46 -27.00
N SER A 9 43.09 -14.19 -25.78
CA SER A 9 42.58 -14.82 -24.55
C SER A 9 41.93 -13.87 -23.54
N ASN A 10 41.92 -12.54 -23.75
CA ASN A 10 41.46 -11.58 -22.74
C ASN A 10 40.02 -11.08 -22.87
N THR A 11 39.27 -11.43 -23.92
CA THR A 11 37.88 -10.98 -24.10
C THR A 11 36.87 -11.88 -23.41
N LYS A 12 37.11 -13.20 -23.36
CA LYS A 12 36.17 -14.16 -22.74
C LYS A 12 36.06 -13.97 -21.22
N THR A 13 37.17 -13.75 -20.52
CA THR A 13 37.21 -13.63 -19.05
C THR A 13 36.47 -12.39 -18.53
N ILE A 14 36.50 -11.28 -19.28
CA ILE A 14 35.81 -10.04 -18.94
C ILE A 14 34.29 -10.21 -19.06
N ASP A 15 33.80 -10.82 -20.15
CA ASP A 15 32.36 -11.08 -20.35
C ASP A 15 31.76 -12.02 -19.27
N TYR A 16 32.51 -13.05 -18.85
CA TYR A 16 32.08 -13.93 -17.75
C TYR A 16 31.99 -13.18 -16.41
N SER A 17 32.90 -12.23 -16.16
CA SER A 17 32.90 -11.44 -14.92
C SER A 17 31.76 -10.42 -14.88
N GLU A 18 31.46 -9.74 -16.00
CA GLU A 18 30.33 -8.82 -16.11
C GLU A 18 28.98 -9.52 -16.00
N ALA A 19 28.83 -10.70 -16.63
CA ALA A 19 27.63 -11.51 -16.53
C ALA A 19 27.37 -11.95 -15.08
N ASN A 20 28.44 -12.30 -14.35
CA ASN A 20 28.33 -12.66 -12.93
C ASN A 20 27.95 -11.44 -12.08
N LEU A 21 28.59 -10.29 -12.29
CA LEU A 21 28.26 -9.01 -11.62
C LEU A 21 26.80 -8.57 -11.88
N LYS A 22 26.31 -8.66 -13.13
CA LYS A 22 24.91 -8.39 -13.51
C LYS A 22 23.94 -9.37 -12.86
N SER A 23 24.29 -10.65 -12.78
CA SER A 23 23.52 -11.70 -12.09
C SER A 23 23.43 -11.44 -10.58
N THR A 24 24.54 -11.09 -9.93
CA THR A 24 24.55 -10.69 -8.51
C THR A 24 23.74 -9.42 -8.26
N ARG A 25 23.85 -8.38 -9.11
CA ARG A 25 23.00 -7.17 -8.98
C ARG A 25 21.51 -7.49 -9.12
N LYS A 26 21.12 -8.30 -10.11
CA LYS A 26 19.71 -8.75 -10.26
C LYS A 26 19.22 -9.53 -9.05
N LYS A 27 20.06 -10.41 -8.48
CA LYS A 27 19.73 -11.16 -7.26
C LYS A 27 19.61 -10.25 -6.04
N MET A 28 20.48 -9.24 -5.89
CA MET A 28 20.40 -8.24 -4.83
C MET A 28 19.14 -7.37 -4.98
N ASP A 29 18.83 -6.89 -6.19
CA ASP A 29 17.62 -6.11 -6.49
C ASP A 29 16.33 -6.93 -6.22
N ALA A 30 16.32 -8.21 -6.58
CA ALA A 30 15.22 -9.11 -6.24
C ALA A 30 15.07 -9.35 -4.73
N LEU A 31 16.19 -9.43 -4.00
CA LEU A 31 16.20 -9.59 -2.54
C LEU A 31 15.70 -8.31 -1.85
N GLU A 32 16.09 -7.15 -2.35
CA GLU A 32 15.65 -5.84 -1.86
C GLU A 32 14.16 -5.62 -2.09
N LYS A 33 13.66 -5.94 -3.30
CA LYS A 33 12.23 -5.94 -3.62
C LYS A 33 11.44 -6.87 -2.70
N LYS A 34 11.94 -8.08 -2.43
CA LYS A 34 11.30 -9.00 -1.47
C LYS A 34 11.21 -8.42 -0.06
N LYS A 35 12.24 -7.72 0.40
CA LYS A 35 12.22 -7.04 1.72
C LYS A 35 11.19 -5.91 1.74
N ILE A 36 11.12 -5.10 0.68
CA ILE A 36 10.13 -4.03 0.56
C ILE A 36 8.73 -4.61 0.57
N ILE A 37 8.45 -5.63 -0.26
CA ILE A 37 7.13 -6.30 -0.29
C ILE A 37 6.77 -6.88 1.09
N ALA A 38 7.72 -7.49 1.79
CA ALA A 38 7.49 -8.03 3.13
C ALA A 38 7.21 -6.95 4.18
N SER A 39 7.65 -5.70 3.95
CA SER A 39 7.38 -4.56 4.84
C SER A 39 6.04 -3.86 4.55
N LEU A 40 5.41 -4.16 3.40
CA LEU A 40 4.15 -3.54 3.00
C LEU A 40 2.98 -4.18 3.74
N THR A 41 2.01 -3.34 4.10
CA THR A 41 0.78 -3.69 4.79
C THR A 41 -0.43 -3.15 4.02
N LEU A 42 -1.63 -3.60 4.37
CA LEU A 42 -2.87 -3.08 3.81
C LEU A 42 -3.04 -1.56 4.04
N MET A 43 -2.42 -1.02 5.10
CA MET A 43 -2.46 0.40 5.44
C MET A 43 -1.42 1.23 4.68
N ASP A 44 -0.62 0.65 3.80
CA ASP A 44 0.18 1.46 2.88
C ASP A 44 -0.71 2.08 1.81
N ASP A 45 -0.56 3.38 1.58
CA ASP A 45 -1.43 4.17 0.68
C ASP A 45 -1.69 3.51 -0.68
N LEU A 46 -0.67 2.87 -1.27
CA LEU A 46 -0.79 2.22 -2.57
C LEU A 46 -1.78 1.06 -2.53
N PHE A 47 -1.69 0.21 -1.50
CA PHE A 47 -2.60 -0.93 -1.35
C PHE A 47 -3.96 -0.49 -0.84
N MET A 48 -3.97 0.41 0.14
CA MET A 48 -5.19 0.93 0.74
C MET A 48 -6.07 1.62 -0.32
N GLN A 49 -5.49 2.38 -1.24
CA GLN A 49 -6.22 3.01 -2.34
C GLN A 49 -6.90 1.98 -3.25
N VAL A 50 -6.17 0.94 -3.67
CA VAL A 50 -6.71 -0.06 -4.58
C VAL A 50 -7.75 -0.95 -3.88
N VAL A 51 -7.49 -1.36 -2.65
CA VAL A 51 -8.41 -2.25 -1.92
C VAL A 51 -9.69 -1.53 -1.51
N LEU A 52 -9.61 -0.27 -1.09
CA LEU A 52 -10.79 0.49 -0.67
C LEU A 52 -11.61 1.06 -1.83
N GLU A 53 -11.15 0.94 -3.07
CA GLU A 53 -11.99 1.17 -4.25
C GLU A 53 -13.05 0.07 -4.42
N GLU A 54 -12.77 -1.15 -3.98
CA GLU A 54 -13.68 -2.28 -4.08
C GLU A 54 -14.63 -2.30 -2.87
N GLN A 55 -15.93 -2.11 -3.12
CA GLN A 55 -16.95 -2.01 -2.06
C GLN A 55 -17.03 -3.27 -1.19
N ALA A 56 -16.91 -4.46 -1.80
CA ALA A 56 -16.94 -5.71 -1.05
C ALA A 56 -15.76 -5.83 -0.08
N CYS A 57 -14.57 -5.37 -0.49
CA CYS A 57 -13.39 -5.35 0.37
C CYS A 57 -13.56 -4.34 1.50
N THR A 58 -14.02 -3.12 1.19
CA THR A 58 -14.32 -2.09 2.21
C THR A 58 -15.31 -2.60 3.24
N GLU A 59 -16.44 -3.18 2.81
CA GLU A 59 -17.45 -3.75 3.71
C GLU A 59 -16.83 -4.81 4.63
N TYR A 60 -16.08 -5.77 4.07
CA TYR A 60 -15.45 -6.84 4.85
C TYR A 60 -14.45 -6.30 5.88
N ILE A 61 -13.62 -5.32 5.49
CA ILE A 61 -12.67 -4.67 6.39
C ILE A 61 -13.40 -3.97 7.53
N LEU A 62 -14.45 -3.21 7.22
CA LEU A 62 -15.25 -2.50 8.23
C LEU A 62 -15.95 -3.46 9.18
N GLN A 63 -16.57 -4.54 8.67
CA GLN A 63 -17.18 -5.59 9.49
C GLN A 63 -16.16 -6.21 10.45
N THR A 64 -14.95 -6.49 9.95
CA THR A 64 -13.86 -7.13 10.70
C THR A 64 -13.33 -6.19 11.80
N ILE A 65 -12.98 -4.95 11.45
CA ILE A 65 -12.39 -3.98 12.39
C ILE A 65 -13.40 -3.53 13.45
N LEU A 66 -14.67 -3.36 13.08
CA LEU A 66 -15.72 -2.91 14.00
C LEU A 66 -16.41 -4.06 14.74
N GLY A 67 -16.10 -5.31 14.43
CA GLY A 67 -16.75 -6.49 15.02
C GLY A 67 -18.26 -6.57 14.72
N LYS A 68 -18.70 -6.06 13.57
CA LYS A 68 -20.11 -5.95 13.17
C LYS A 68 -20.36 -6.66 11.85
N SER A 69 -20.62 -7.97 11.87
CA SER A 69 -20.85 -8.78 10.67
C SER A 69 -22.13 -8.42 9.89
N SER A 70 -23.13 -7.82 10.55
CA SER A 70 -24.37 -7.38 9.91
C SER A 70 -24.27 -6.03 9.19
N LEU A 71 -23.11 -5.36 9.26
CA LEU A 71 -22.88 -4.07 8.62
C LEU A 71 -22.89 -4.23 7.09
N LYS A 72 -23.64 -3.38 6.39
CA LYS A 72 -23.78 -3.34 4.94
C LYS A 72 -23.40 -1.97 4.41
N LEU A 73 -22.45 -1.93 3.48
CA LEU A 73 -22.02 -0.70 2.84
C LEU A 73 -23.11 -0.23 1.85
N LYS A 74 -23.49 1.05 1.95
CA LYS A 74 -24.47 1.70 1.05
C LYS A 74 -23.79 2.60 0.05
N GLU A 75 -22.87 3.42 0.54
CA GLU A 75 -22.11 4.36 -0.27
C GLU A 75 -20.69 4.43 0.26
N GLN A 76 -19.73 4.61 -0.64
CA GLN A 76 -18.37 4.96 -0.27
C GLN A 76 -17.84 6.06 -1.17
N ARG A 77 -17.03 6.95 -0.60
CA ARG A 77 -16.34 8.01 -1.31
C ARG A 77 -14.87 8.01 -0.91
N LEU A 78 -14.03 7.61 -1.85
CA LEU A 78 -12.58 7.64 -1.69
C LEU A 78 -12.03 9.01 -2.12
N GLN A 79 -11.49 9.76 -1.18
CA GLN A 79 -10.82 11.03 -1.45
C GLN A 79 -9.32 10.79 -1.66
N LYS A 80 -8.94 10.71 -2.94
CA LYS A 80 -7.54 10.66 -3.35
C LYS A 80 -6.95 12.08 -3.27
N ARG A 81 -6.38 12.45 -2.11
CA ARG A 81 -5.59 13.70 -2.07
C ARG A 81 -4.32 13.49 -2.89
N LEU A 82 -3.89 14.53 -3.62
CA LEU A 82 -2.53 14.57 -4.15
C LEU A 82 -1.59 14.30 -2.97
N PRO A 83 -0.66 13.33 -3.08
CA PRO A 83 0.28 13.07 -2.01
C PRO A 83 1.03 14.37 -1.74
N ASN A 84 0.79 14.95 -0.56
CA ASN A 84 1.57 16.08 -0.09
C ASN A 84 3.06 15.66 -0.14
N LEU A 85 4.00 16.59 -0.32
CA LEU A 85 5.44 16.29 -0.35
C LEU A 85 5.95 15.46 0.85
N HIS A 86 5.17 15.40 1.93
CA HIS A 86 5.47 14.68 3.17
C HIS A 86 4.68 13.37 3.36
N GLY A 87 3.93 12.94 2.34
CA GLY A 87 3.28 11.64 2.28
C GLY A 87 2.01 11.53 3.11
N ARG A 88 1.00 10.95 2.47
CA ARG A 88 -0.13 10.23 3.08
C ARG A 88 -1.25 11.08 3.67
N ALA A 89 -2.39 11.07 2.97
CA ALA A 89 -3.70 11.44 3.51
C ALA A 89 -4.80 10.84 2.62
N LEU A 90 -4.90 9.51 2.56
CA LEU A 90 -6.08 8.85 2.01
C LEU A 90 -7.22 8.98 3.04
N VAL A 91 -8.38 9.47 2.59
CA VAL A 91 -9.59 9.53 3.39
C VAL A 91 -10.69 8.78 2.64
N LEU A 92 -11.35 7.86 3.33
CA LEU A 92 -12.50 7.12 2.84
C LEU A 92 -13.70 7.47 3.72
N ASP A 93 -14.76 7.98 3.10
CA ASP A 93 -16.06 8.18 3.74
C ASP A 93 -16.99 7.03 3.36
N CYS A 94 -17.65 6.40 4.33
CA CYS A 94 -18.55 5.28 4.13
C CYS A 94 -19.88 5.52 4.83
N LEU A 95 -20.97 5.34 4.09
CA LEU A 95 -22.30 5.21 4.67
C LEU A 95 -22.64 3.73 4.72
N CYS A 96 -22.87 3.22 5.94
CA CYS A 96 -23.25 1.83 6.16
C CYS A 96 -24.60 1.74 6.89
N THR A 97 -25.25 0.59 6.81
CA THR A 97 -26.41 0.26 7.63
C THR A 97 -26.25 -1.11 8.27
N ASP A 98 -26.98 -1.39 9.35
CA ASP A 98 -27.08 -2.76 9.88
C ASP A 98 -28.47 -3.36 9.64
N GLU A 99 -28.65 -4.60 10.09
CA GLU A 99 -29.93 -5.33 10.04
C GLU A 99 -31.08 -4.65 10.80
N LYS A 100 -30.78 -3.73 11.73
CA LYS A 100 -31.77 -2.96 12.49
C LYS A 100 -32.15 -1.66 11.78
N GLY A 101 -31.56 -1.39 10.61
CA GLY A 101 -31.75 -0.16 9.86
C GLY A 101 -31.02 1.04 10.45
N LEU A 102 -30.11 0.84 11.41
CA LEU A 102 -29.29 1.94 11.94
C LEU A 102 -28.28 2.36 10.87
N LEU A 103 -28.13 3.67 10.65
CA LEU A 103 -27.17 4.23 9.72
C LEU A 103 -25.86 4.60 10.45
N TYR A 104 -24.75 4.30 9.81
CA TYR A 104 -23.40 4.57 10.30
C TYR A 104 -22.67 5.43 9.28
N ASN A 105 -22.22 6.61 9.71
CA ASN A 105 -21.29 7.43 8.93
C ASN A 105 -19.87 7.16 9.43
N ILE A 106 -19.08 6.43 8.64
CA ILE A 106 -17.76 5.93 9.01
C ILE A 106 -16.71 6.61 8.16
N GLU A 107 -15.70 7.20 8.80
CA GLU A 107 -14.54 7.77 8.12
C GLU A 107 -13.30 6.94 8.45
N VAL A 108 -12.58 6.50 7.42
CA VAL A 108 -11.29 5.80 7.54
C VAL A 108 -10.19 6.72 7.04
N GLN A 109 -9.14 6.88 7.85
CA GLN A 109 -8.00 7.74 7.52
C GLN A 109 -6.68 7.03 7.74
N ASN A 110 -5.77 7.21 6.79
CA ASN A 110 -4.37 6.87 6.97
C ASN A 110 -3.58 8.10 7.41
N SER A 111 -3.43 8.29 8.72
CA SER A 111 -2.71 9.42 9.30
C SER A 111 -1.79 8.95 10.44
N SER A 112 -0.54 9.41 10.40
CA SER A 112 0.44 9.14 11.47
C SER A 112 0.09 9.82 12.80
N ALA A 113 -0.75 10.87 12.77
CA ALA A 113 -1.17 11.60 13.96
C ALA A 113 -2.31 10.91 14.73
N GLY A 114 -2.87 9.83 14.19
CA GLY A 114 -3.97 9.07 14.79
C GLY A 114 -5.31 9.84 14.85
N ALA A 115 -6.32 9.19 15.42
CA ALA A 115 -7.64 9.80 15.65
C ALA A 115 -7.57 10.75 16.85
N ILE A 116 -7.48 12.05 16.60
CA ILE A 116 -7.41 13.06 17.67
C ILE A 116 -8.79 13.14 18.37
N PRO A 117 -8.90 12.90 19.69
CA PRO A 117 -10.18 12.92 20.41
C PRO A 117 -10.94 14.25 20.31
N LYS A 118 -10.22 15.36 20.10
CA LYS A 118 -10.82 16.68 19.82
C LYS A 118 -11.68 16.66 18.56
N ARG A 119 -11.25 15.94 17.52
CA ARG A 119 -11.95 15.85 16.24
C ARG A 119 -13.20 14.99 16.36
N ALA A 120 -13.11 13.84 17.03
CA ALA A 120 -14.29 13.03 17.34
C ALA A 120 -15.35 13.83 18.11
N ARG A 121 -14.93 14.59 19.13
CA ARG A 121 -15.83 15.48 19.90
C ARG A 121 -16.42 16.61 19.06
N TYR A 122 -15.63 17.23 18.17
CA TYR A 122 -16.12 18.28 17.28
C TYR A 122 -17.22 17.76 16.35
N HIS A 123 -17.03 16.59 15.73
CA HIS A 123 -18.04 16.01 14.87
C HIS A 123 -19.27 15.52 15.64
N ALA A 124 -19.09 15.00 16.87
CA ALA A 124 -20.19 14.62 17.74
C ALA A 124 -21.03 15.84 18.18
N ALA A 125 -20.38 16.95 18.54
CA ALA A 125 -21.08 18.18 18.95
C ALA A 125 -21.85 18.87 17.80
N LEU A 126 -21.58 18.51 16.54
CA LEU A 126 -22.38 18.98 15.40
C LEU A 126 -23.62 18.13 15.14
N MET A 127 -23.71 16.96 15.78
CA MET A 127 -24.85 16.04 15.66
C MET A 127 -25.86 16.20 16.80
N ASP A 128 -25.48 16.87 17.89
CA ASP A 128 -26.27 17.14 19.11
C ASP A 128 -26.94 18.52 19.00
#